data_AF-A0A9X2P4D9-F1
#
_entry.id   AF-A0A9X2P4D9-F1
#
_cell.length_a   1.000
_cell.length_b   1.000
_cell.length_c   1.000
_cell.angle_alpha   90.00
_cell.angle_beta   90.00
_cell.angle_gamma   90.00
#
_symmetry.space_group_name_H-M   'P 1'
#
loop_
_entity.id
_entity.type
_entity.pdbx_description
1 polymer ?
#
loop_
_entity_poly.entity_id
_entity_poly.type
_entity_poly.pdbx_seq_one_letter_code
_entity_poly.pdbx_strand_id
1 'polypeptide(L)'
;MRISPHFLLLFLLLFSGILSSCIKEDPQIPEAITADIDRVVDKIHEGFFVFSIQGGTKTQAFSLENEGMDGVYGIRMADLENPEGENLRLFNCANSLNPGILQKIKINEASNTFAVCRYSVGLSYIAEIEVLLEESEAERQGFIQMFEQGILTESELDKEMDDLRERFIGSYLGIKNFYSEYFRECLHTLVTEISVIFNNEQWQIFFKCIDN
;
A
#
# COMPACT_ATOMS: atom_id res chain seq x y z
N MET A 1 28.30 51.22 22.57
CA MET A 1 26.89 51.13 23.02
C MET A 1 26.82 50.06 24.11
N ARG A 2 26.54 50.45 25.36
CA ARG A 2 26.39 49.50 26.49
C ARG A 2 24.91 49.15 26.62
N ILE A 3 24.55 47.91 26.29
CA ILE A 3 23.18 47.42 26.45
C ILE A 3 22.96 47.15 27.94
N SER A 4 21.96 47.80 28.53
CA SER A 4 21.63 47.64 29.96
C SER A 4 21.09 46.23 30.22
N PRO A 5 21.51 45.54 31.29
CA PRO A 5 21.07 44.18 31.61
C PRO A 5 19.55 44.08 31.80
N HIS A 6 18.89 45.18 32.17
CA HIS A 6 17.42 45.25 32.26
C HIS A 6 16.72 45.20 30.89
N PHE A 7 17.38 45.65 29.83
CA PHE A 7 16.83 45.62 28.47
C PHE A 7 16.85 44.20 27.89
N LEU A 8 17.85 43.40 28.26
CA LEU A 8 17.98 42.00 27.85
C LEU A 8 16.93 41.12 28.54
N LEU A 9 16.64 41.39 29.82
CA LEU A 9 15.61 40.70 30.59
C LEU A 9 14.19 40.99 30.10
N LEU A 10 13.91 42.24 29.68
CA LEU A 10 12.62 42.61 29.10
C LEU A 10 12.39 41.94 27.74
N PHE A 11 13.44 41.78 26.93
CA PHE A 11 13.36 41.10 25.64
C PHE A 11 13.14 39.59 25.77
N LEU A 12 13.74 38.95 26.78
CA LEU A 12 13.54 37.53 27.12
C LEU A 12 12.12 37.23 27.65
N LEU A 13 11.52 38.17 28.39
CA LEU A 13 10.12 38.05 28.86
C LEU A 13 9.09 38.28 27.74
N LEU A 14 9.41 39.10 26.74
CA LEU A 14 8.52 39.31 25.58
C LEU A 14 8.55 38.14 24.58
N PHE A 15 9.69 37.43 24.44
CA PHE A 15 9.79 36.27 23.55
C PHE A 15 9.18 34.99 24.12
N SER A 16 9.06 34.87 25.44
CA SER A 16 8.47 33.69 26.09
C SER A 16 6.94 33.62 25.97
N GLY A 17 6.26 34.72 25.63
CA GLY A 17 4.81 34.76 25.40
C GLY A 17 4.36 34.33 24.00
N ILE A 18 5.26 34.25 23.02
CA ILE A 18 4.90 33.98 21.60
C ILE A 18 4.87 32.46 21.31
N LEU A 19 5.44 31.62 22.19
CA LEU A 19 5.46 30.16 22.00
C LEU A 19 4.21 29.43 22.51
N SER A 20 3.22 30.15 23.08
CA SER A 20 2.10 29.52 23.80
C SER A 20 0.75 29.52 23.06
N SER A 21 0.68 29.76 21.75
CA SER A 21 -0.60 29.73 21.04
C SER A 21 -0.51 29.14 19.64
N CYS A 22 -0.32 27.82 19.58
CA CYS A 22 -0.95 26.95 18.58
C CYS A 22 -0.63 25.49 18.96
N ILE A 23 -1.12 25.06 20.12
CA ILE A 23 -1.39 23.63 20.28
C ILE A 23 -2.64 23.41 19.44
N LYS A 24 -2.46 22.97 18.19
CA LYS A 24 -3.55 22.31 17.47
C LYS A 24 -3.91 21.13 18.35
N GLU A 25 -5.06 21.20 19.02
CA GLU A 25 -5.67 19.99 19.59
C GLU A 25 -5.81 19.04 18.40
N ASP A 26 -5.05 17.94 18.44
CA ASP A 26 -5.30 16.86 17.50
C ASP A 26 -6.75 16.44 17.73
N PRO A 27 -7.63 16.50 16.72
CA PRO A 27 -9.01 16.10 16.90
C PRO A 27 -8.99 14.65 17.39
N GLN A 28 -9.42 14.43 18.64
CA GLN A 28 -9.51 13.08 19.18
C GLN A 28 -10.54 12.32 18.37
N ILE A 29 -10.06 11.39 17.54
CA ILE A 29 -10.91 10.45 16.80
C ILE A 29 -11.59 9.56 17.85
N PRO A 30 -12.93 9.49 17.88
CA PRO A 30 -13.63 8.59 18.79
C PRO A 30 -13.19 7.13 18.60
N GLU A 31 -13.05 6.38 19.69
CA GLU A 31 -12.60 4.97 19.67
C GLU A 31 -13.42 4.07 18.72
N ALA A 32 -14.73 4.33 18.62
CA ALA A 32 -15.60 3.63 17.68
C ALA A 32 -15.20 3.86 16.20
N ILE A 33 -14.74 5.06 15.85
CA ILE A 33 -14.26 5.38 14.51
C ILE A 33 -12.91 4.70 14.27
N THR A 34 -12.04 4.61 15.28
CA THR A 34 -10.78 3.86 15.17
C THR A 34 -11.01 2.38 14.84
N ALA A 35 -11.94 1.72 15.53
CA ALA A 35 -12.27 0.32 15.23
C ALA A 35 -12.85 0.14 13.80
N ASP A 36 -13.67 1.09 13.34
CA ASP A 36 -14.18 1.09 11.96
C ASP A 36 -13.03 1.28 10.95
N ILE A 37 -12.06 2.15 11.23
CA ILE A 37 -10.87 2.39 10.38
C ILE A 37 -10.07 1.10 10.24
N ASP A 38 -9.73 0.44 11.34
CA ASP A 38 -8.95 -0.80 11.33
C ASP A 38 -9.62 -1.87 10.48
N ARG A 39 -10.94 -2.03 10.63
CA ARG A 39 -11.72 -2.99 9.85
C ARG A 39 -11.75 -2.66 8.36
N VAL A 40 -11.89 -1.39 8.01
CA VAL A 40 -11.83 -0.94 6.59
C VAL A 40 -10.45 -1.22 6.00
N VAL A 41 -9.39 -0.91 6.75
CA VAL A 41 -8.00 -1.15 6.36
C VAL A 41 -7.78 -2.64 6.11
N ASP A 42 -8.16 -3.50 7.05
CA ASP A 42 -8.00 -4.95 6.92
C ASP A 42 -8.75 -5.48 5.71
N LYS A 43 -10.00 -5.03 5.52
CA LYS A 43 -10.83 -5.50 4.42
C LYS A 43 -10.26 -5.16 3.04
N ILE A 44 -9.67 -3.98 2.91
CA ILE A 44 -9.06 -3.53 1.66
C ILE A 44 -7.67 -4.18 1.48
N HIS A 45 -6.93 -4.35 2.57
CA HIS A 45 -5.61 -4.97 2.56
C HIS A 45 -5.64 -6.47 2.21
N GLU A 46 -6.75 -7.18 2.49
CA GLU A 46 -6.99 -8.56 2.01
C GLU A 46 -6.69 -8.70 0.51
N GLY A 47 -7.04 -7.69 -0.30
CA GLY A 47 -6.80 -7.68 -1.75
C GLY A 47 -5.31 -7.69 -2.12
N PHE A 48 -4.41 -7.28 -1.23
CA PHE A 48 -2.97 -7.39 -1.47
C PHE A 48 -2.53 -8.84 -1.59
N PHE A 49 -3.17 -9.78 -0.90
CA PHE A 49 -2.82 -11.20 -0.92
C PHE A 49 -3.57 -12.00 -2.00
N VAL A 50 -4.40 -11.34 -2.81
CA VAL A 50 -5.08 -11.96 -3.94
C VAL A 50 -4.22 -11.75 -5.18
N PHE A 51 -3.50 -12.80 -5.60
CA PHE A 51 -2.59 -12.74 -6.74
C PHE A 51 -2.68 -13.98 -7.62
N SER A 52 -2.24 -13.83 -8.86
CA SER A 52 -2.07 -14.92 -9.82
C SER A 52 -0.59 -14.98 -10.25
N ILE A 53 -0.07 -16.21 -10.40
CA ILE A 53 1.28 -16.43 -10.92
C ILE A 53 1.15 -17.10 -12.28
N GLN A 54 1.73 -16.46 -13.29
CA GLN A 54 1.76 -16.99 -14.65
C GLN A 54 3.13 -17.61 -14.97
N GLY A 55 3.16 -18.51 -15.95
CA GLY A 55 4.37 -19.16 -16.41
C GLY A 55 5.00 -20.10 -15.38
N GLY A 56 6.33 -20.10 -15.25
CA GLY A 56 7.05 -21.07 -14.42
C GLY A 56 6.95 -22.50 -14.97
N THR A 57 7.01 -22.62 -16.30
CA THR A 57 6.91 -23.90 -17.02
C THR A 57 8.13 -24.11 -17.90
N LYS A 58 8.22 -25.26 -18.56
CA LYS A 58 9.25 -25.55 -19.55
C LYS A 58 9.35 -24.48 -20.65
N THR A 59 8.24 -23.85 -21.03
CA THR A 59 8.17 -22.92 -22.18
C THR A 59 7.94 -21.47 -21.78
N GLN A 60 7.57 -21.18 -20.54
CA GLN A 60 7.23 -19.83 -20.08
C GLN A 60 7.96 -19.51 -18.77
N ALA A 61 8.66 -18.38 -18.76
CA ALA A 61 9.26 -17.81 -17.55
C ALA A 61 8.18 -17.41 -16.54
N PHE A 62 8.56 -17.28 -15.26
CA PHE A 62 7.67 -16.73 -14.24
C PHE A 62 7.30 -15.29 -14.58
N SER A 63 6.03 -14.93 -14.35
CA SER A 63 5.60 -13.54 -14.38
C SER A 63 4.47 -13.29 -13.39
N LEU A 64 4.43 -12.03 -12.93
CA LEU A 64 3.40 -11.50 -12.04
C LEU A 64 2.65 -10.38 -12.74
N GLU A 65 1.33 -10.34 -12.59
CA GLU A 65 0.52 -9.22 -13.04
C GLU A 65 0.85 -7.97 -12.22
N ASN A 66 0.81 -6.79 -12.86
CA ASN A 66 1.04 -5.48 -12.21
C ASN A 66 2.30 -5.42 -11.32
N GLU A 67 3.38 -6.11 -11.69
CA GLU A 67 4.63 -6.16 -10.90
C GLU A 67 4.41 -6.70 -9.47
N GLY A 68 3.34 -7.48 -9.25
CA GLY A 68 2.94 -7.99 -7.94
C GLY A 68 2.25 -6.96 -7.03
N MET A 69 2.00 -5.75 -7.52
CA MET A 69 1.24 -4.71 -6.80
C MET A 69 -0.26 -4.96 -6.97
N ASP A 70 -0.81 -5.79 -6.10
CA ASP A 70 -2.22 -6.21 -6.15
C ASP A 70 -3.17 -5.27 -5.37
N GLY A 71 -4.46 -5.37 -5.67
CA GLY A 71 -5.53 -4.64 -4.98
C GLY A 71 -5.38 -3.11 -5.05
N VAL A 72 -5.62 -2.44 -3.93
CA VAL A 72 -5.52 -0.96 -3.84
C VAL A 72 -4.10 -0.45 -4.12
N TYR A 73 -3.09 -1.31 -4.00
CA TYR A 73 -1.71 -0.96 -4.22
C TYR A 73 -1.32 -1.00 -5.70
N GLY A 74 -2.11 -1.62 -6.58
CA GLY A 74 -1.88 -1.58 -8.03
C GLY A 74 -2.31 -0.28 -8.71
N ILE A 75 -3.09 0.56 -8.00
CA ILE A 75 -3.72 1.75 -8.55
C ILE A 75 -2.66 2.81 -8.90
N ARG A 76 -2.66 3.24 -10.16
CA ARG A 76 -1.85 4.37 -10.65
C ARG A 76 -2.62 5.67 -10.50
N MET A 77 -1.92 6.79 -10.43
CA MET A 77 -2.58 8.11 -10.34
C MET A 77 -3.57 8.37 -11.49
N ALA A 78 -3.29 7.85 -12.69
CA ALA A 78 -4.20 7.96 -13.83
C ALA A 78 -5.52 7.18 -13.64
N ASP A 79 -5.52 6.11 -12.84
CA ASP A 79 -6.71 5.28 -12.58
C ASP A 79 -7.68 5.99 -11.61
N LEU A 80 -7.19 6.97 -10.83
CA LEU A 80 -8.04 7.83 -9.99
C LEU A 80 -8.87 8.81 -10.82
N GLU A 81 -8.45 9.11 -12.04
CA GLU A 81 -9.19 9.98 -12.98
C GLU A 81 -10.23 9.19 -13.79
N ASN A 82 -10.17 7.84 -13.77
CA ASN A 82 -11.05 6.97 -14.57
C ASN A 82 -11.46 5.71 -13.78
N PRO A 83 -12.55 5.78 -12.97
CA PRO A 83 -12.82 4.84 -11.87
C PRO A 83 -13.37 3.45 -12.27
N GLU A 84 -13.16 2.98 -13.50
CA GLU A 84 -13.68 1.68 -13.94
C GLU A 84 -12.72 0.54 -13.53
N GLY A 85 -13.06 -0.21 -12.46
CA GLY A 85 -12.34 -1.42 -12.04
C GLY A 85 -12.68 -1.92 -10.63
N GLU A 86 -12.62 -3.24 -10.40
CA GLU A 86 -12.91 -3.86 -9.09
C GLU A 86 -11.89 -3.49 -8.00
N ASN A 87 -10.64 -3.20 -8.39
CA ASN A 87 -9.56 -2.77 -7.50
C ASN A 87 -9.79 -1.36 -6.90
N LEU A 88 -10.79 -0.61 -7.38
CA LEU A 88 -11.07 0.77 -7.00
C LEU A 88 -12.16 0.90 -5.93
N ARG A 89 -12.53 -0.20 -5.25
CA ARG A 89 -13.65 -0.22 -4.28
C ARG A 89 -13.58 0.91 -3.24
N LEU A 90 -12.40 1.20 -2.68
CA LEU A 90 -12.20 2.33 -1.76
C LEU A 90 -12.67 3.65 -2.38
N PHE A 91 -12.20 3.94 -3.58
CA PHE A 91 -12.49 5.19 -4.29
C PHE A 91 -13.93 5.23 -4.81
N ASN A 92 -14.47 4.11 -5.28
CA ASN A 92 -15.86 3.97 -5.71
C ASN A 92 -16.82 4.24 -4.55
N CYS A 93 -16.55 3.66 -3.38
CA CYS A 93 -17.32 3.91 -2.17
C CYS A 93 -17.25 5.38 -1.75
N ALA A 94 -16.07 5.99 -1.75
CA ALA A 94 -15.92 7.41 -1.42
C ALA A 94 -16.66 8.33 -2.41
N ASN A 95 -16.56 8.04 -3.72
CA ASN A 95 -17.20 8.84 -4.78
C ASN A 95 -18.73 8.69 -4.79
N SER A 96 -19.26 7.53 -4.41
CA SER A 96 -20.71 7.27 -4.34
C SER A 96 -21.46 8.19 -3.37
N LEU A 97 -20.77 8.78 -2.40
CA LEU A 97 -21.31 9.71 -1.41
C LEU A 97 -21.54 11.13 -1.96
N ASN A 98 -21.21 11.35 -3.24
CA ASN A 98 -21.27 12.64 -3.91
C ASN A 98 -20.61 13.77 -3.09
N PRO A 99 -19.31 13.65 -2.76
CA PRO A 99 -18.62 14.63 -1.93
C PRO A 99 -18.65 16.03 -2.55
N GLY A 100 -18.78 17.06 -1.70
CA GLY A 100 -18.67 18.45 -2.14
C GLY A 100 -17.27 18.78 -2.68
N ILE A 101 -17.12 19.90 -3.39
CA ILE A 101 -15.84 20.32 -4.02
C ILE A 101 -14.68 20.31 -3.01
N LEU A 102 -14.91 20.86 -1.81
CA LEU A 102 -13.88 20.88 -0.77
C LEU A 102 -13.51 19.49 -0.25
N GLN A 103 -14.48 18.58 -0.13
CA GLN A 103 -14.22 17.20 0.28
C GLN A 103 -13.43 16.45 -0.80
N LYS A 104 -13.77 16.65 -2.08
CA LYS A 104 -13.01 16.08 -3.21
C LYS A 104 -11.56 16.52 -3.22
N ILE A 105 -11.29 17.82 -2.99
CA ILE A 105 -9.91 18.33 -2.89
C ILE A 105 -9.15 17.62 -1.77
N LYS A 106 -9.75 17.50 -0.57
CA LYS A 106 -9.11 16.82 0.56
C LYS A 106 -8.91 15.32 0.32
N ILE A 107 -9.86 14.63 -0.33
CA ILE A 107 -9.72 13.21 -0.68
C ILE A 107 -8.57 13.03 -1.67
N ASN A 108 -8.41 13.94 -2.64
CA ASN A 108 -7.28 13.90 -3.57
C ASN A 108 -5.95 14.15 -2.86
N GLU A 109 -5.90 15.09 -1.91
CA GLU A 109 -4.73 15.30 -1.05
C GLU A 109 -4.37 14.03 -0.27
N ALA A 110 -5.35 13.39 0.37
CA ALA A 110 -5.16 12.12 1.09
C ALA A 110 -4.68 10.99 0.16
N SER A 111 -5.25 10.91 -1.03
CA SER A 111 -4.86 9.93 -2.06
C SER A 111 -3.42 10.15 -2.53
N ASN A 112 -2.98 11.40 -2.64
CA ASN A 112 -1.60 11.73 -2.97
C ASN A 112 -0.63 11.34 -1.84
N THR A 113 -1.00 11.59 -0.58
CA THR A 113 -0.22 11.13 0.59
C THR A 113 -0.06 9.61 0.56
N PHE A 114 -1.15 8.88 0.33
CA PHE A 114 -1.12 7.43 0.15
C PHE A 114 -0.22 7.00 -1.01
N ALA A 115 -0.35 7.63 -2.17
CA ALA A 115 0.44 7.28 -3.35
C ALA A 115 1.95 7.47 -3.11
N VAL A 116 2.35 8.53 -2.41
CA VAL A 116 3.75 8.78 -2.04
C VAL A 116 4.26 7.73 -1.07
N CYS A 117 3.49 7.40 -0.02
CA CYS A 117 3.83 6.36 0.96
C CYS A 117 3.94 4.99 0.28
N ARG A 118 2.94 4.61 -0.51
CA ARG A 118 2.93 3.37 -1.29
C ARG A 118 4.14 3.29 -2.22
N TYR A 119 4.48 4.38 -2.90
CA TYR A 119 5.60 4.40 -3.83
C TYR A 119 6.94 4.17 -3.14
N SER A 120 7.18 4.78 -1.97
CA SER A 120 8.44 4.59 -1.25
C SER A 120 8.64 3.14 -0.79
N VAL A 121 7.57 2.49 -0.32
CA VAL A 121 7.58 1.07 0.05
C VAL A 121 7.68 0.19 -1.21
N GLY A 122 6.91 0.53 -2.24
CA GLY A 122 6.79 -0.21 -3.50
C GLY A 122 8.10 -0.36 -4.26
N LEU A 123 9.00 0.63 -4.20
CA LEU A 123 10.31 0.52 -4.85
C LEU A 123 11.14 -0.66 -4.31
N SER A 124 11.14 -0.86 -3.00
CA SER A 124 11.91 -1.97 -2.39
C SER A 124 11.21 -3.30 -2.61
N TYR A 125 9.88 -3.31 -2.50
CA TYR A 125 9.04 -4.48 -2.79
C TYR A 125 9.24 -5.00 -4.22
N ILE A 126 9.17 -4.11 -5.23
CA ILE A 126 9.34 -4.47 -6.65
C ILE A 126 10.76 -4.99 -6.89
N ALA A 127 11.79 -4.35 -6.30
CA ALA A 127 13.16 -4.82 -6.46
C ALA A 127 13.38 -6.23 -5.89
N GLU A 128 12.78 -6.58 -4.75
CA GLU A 128 12.86 -7.94 -4.21
C GLU A 128 12.12 -8.98 -5.08
N ILE A 129 11.01 -8.59 -5.70
CA ILE A 129 10.29 -9.44 -6.65
C ILE A 129 11.12 -9.66 -7.91
N GLU A 130 11.76 -8.62 -8.44
CA GLU A 130 12.65 -8.72 -9.60
C GLU A 130 13.78 -9.71 -9.33
N VAL A 131 14.42 -9.64 -8.15
CA VAL A 131 15.44 -10.61 -7.73
C VAL A 131 14.85 -12.03 -7.66
N LEU A 132 13.68 -12.22 -7.05
CA LEU A 132 13.04 -13.54 -6.96
C LEU A 132 12.73 -14.12 -8.36
N LEU A 133 12.27 -13.27 -9.29
CA LEU A 133 12.01 -13.67 -10.67
C LEU A 133 13.29 -14.07 -11.40
N GLU A 134 14.37 -13.30 -11.24
CA GLU A 134 15.68 -13.60 -11.84
C GLU A 134 16.26 -14.91 -11.31
N GLU A 135 16.25 -15.12 -9.99
CA GLU A 135 16.73 -16.34 -9.35
C GLU A 135 15.93 -17.57 -9.83
N SER A 136 14.60 -17.45 -9.87
CA SER A 136 13.73 -18.54 -10.30
C SER A 136 13.87 -18.84 -11.78
N GLU A 137 14.10 -17.83 -12.62
CA GLU A 137 14.39 -18.03 -14.03
C GLU A 137 15.74 -18.72 -14.25
N ALA A 138 16.76 -18.38 -13.47
CA ALA A 138 18.05 -19.04 -13.55
C ALA A 138 17.96 -20.54 -13.19
N GLU A 139 17.22 -20.88 -12.13
CA GLU A 139 16.93 -22.28 -11.77
C GLU A 139 16.16 -23.00 -12.89
N ARG A 140 15.11 -22.37 -13.42
CA ARG A 140 14.30 -22.91 -14.52
C ARG A 140 15.17 -23.26 -15.74
N GLN A 141 16.05 -22.35 -16.14
CA GLN A 141 16.98 -22.59 -17.26
C GLN A 141 17.97 -23.70 -16.97
N GLY A 142 18.43 -23.82 -15.72
CA GLY A 142 19.28 -24.92 -15.26
C GLY A 142 18.60 -26.29 -15.46
N PHE A 143 17.34 -26.42 -15.05
CA PHE A 143 16.59 -27.67 -15.24
C PHE A 143 16.36 -28.00 -16.73
N ILE A 144 16.04 -26.99 -17.55
CA ILE A 144 15.89 -27.18 -19.00
C ILE A 144 17.18 -27.66 -19.63
N GLN A 145 18.32 -27.06 -19.26
CA GLN A 145 19.62 -27.48 -19.75
C GLN A 145 19.96 -28.92 -19.34
N MET A 146 19.69 -29.31 -18.09
CA MET A 146 19.89 -30.68 -17.62
C MET A 146 19.00 -31.68 -18.38
N PHE A 147 17.78 -31.29 -18.71
CA PHE A 147 16.88 -32.09 -19.56
C PHE A 147 17.40 -32.22 -20.99
N GLU A 148 17.85 -31.13 -21.63
CA GLU A 148 18.41 -31.15 -22.99
C GLU A 148 19.69 -32.00 -23.10
N GLN A 149 20.47 -32.06 -22.02
CA GLN A 149 21.65 -32.92 -21.92
C GLN A 149 21.33 -34.39 -21.62
N GLY A 150 20.05 -34.73 -21.40
CA GLY A 150 19.60 -36.07 -21.04
C GLY A 150 19.92 -36.49 -19.61
N ILE A 151 20.23 -35.53 -18.72
CA ILE A 151 20.47 -35.77 -17.30
C ILE A 151 19.14 -35.95 -16.56
N LEU A 152 18.12 -35.14 -16.89
CA LEU A 152 16.76 -35.31 -16.40
C LEU A 152 15.89 -35.98 -17.45
N THR A 153 15.01 -36.87 -17.02
CA THR A 153 13.87 -37.36 -17.79
C THR A 153 12.73 -36.32 -17.80
N GLU A 154 11.74 -36.47 -18.69
CA GLU A 154 10.57 -35.56 -18.72
C GLU A 154 9.83 -35.55 -17.38
N SER A 155 9.64 -36.72 -16.76
CA SER A 155 8.96 -36.81 -15.46
C SER A 155 9.73 -36.16 -14.31
N GLU A 156 11.07 -36.15 -14.37
CA GLU A 156 11.89 -35.46 -13.38
C GLU A 156 11.87 -33.95 -13.63
N LEU A 157 11.93 -33.51 -14.89
CA LEU A 157 11.79 -32.11 -15.25
C LEU A 157 10.45 -31.52 -14.77
N ASP A 158 9.34 -32.23 -15.03
CA ASP A 158 8.01 -31.78 -14.61
C ASP A 158 7.95 -31.62 -13.08
N LYS A 159 8.53 -32.57 -12.35
CA LYS A 159 8.61 -32.50 -10.89
C LYS A 159 9.45 -31.30 -10.42
N GLU A 160 10.64 -31.09 -10.98
CA GLU A 160 11.50 -29.96 -10.60
C GLU A 160 10.83 -28.60 -10.92
N MET A 161 10.04 -28.52 -11.99
CA MET A 161 9.26 -27.33 -12.32
C MET A 161 8.12 -27.08 -11.33
N ASP A 162 7.40 -28.11 -10.92
CA ASP A 162 6.38 -28.01 -9.88
C ASP A 162 6.99 -27.59 -8.53
N ASP A 163 8.08 -28.23 -8.11
CA ASP A 163 8.82 -27.91 -6.88
C ASP A 163 9.38 -26.46 -6.92
N LEU A 164 9.87 -26.00 -8.08
CA LEU A 164 10.28 -24.60 -8.28
C LEU A 164 9.12 -23.64 -8.13
N ARG A 165 7.94 -23.98 -8.69
CA ARG A 165 6.75 -23.14 -8.60
C ARG A 165 6.25 -23.02 -7.17
N GLU A 166 6.24 -24.10 -6.40
CA GLU A 166 5.89 -24.07 -4.98
C GLU A 166 6.85 -23.20 -4.17
N ARG A 167 8.16 -23.32 -4.41
CA ARG A 167 9.16 -22.47 -3.76
C ARG A 167 9.00 -21.00 -4.13
N PHE A 168 8.76 -20.69 -5.40
CA PHE A 168 8.48 -19.33 -5.85
C PHE A 168 7.26 -18.74 -5.12
N ILE A 169 6.15 -19.48 -5.05
CA ILE A 169 4.93 -19.05 -4.32
C ILE A 169 5.25 -18.78 -2.86
N GLY A 170 5.98 -19.68 -2.19
CA GLY A 170 6.36 -19.53 -0.79
C GLY A 170 7.24 -18.29 -0.54
N SER A 171 8.26 -18.08 -1.37
CA SER A 171 9.13 -16.92 -1.30
C SER A 171 8.38 -15.62 -1.58
N TYR A 172 7.53 -15.60 -2.60
CA TYR A 172 6.72 -14.44 -2.95
C TYR A 172 5.75 -14.06 -1.82
N LEU A 173 5.08 -15.03 -1.21
CA LEU A 173 4.28 -14.82 0.00
C LEU A 173 5.12 -14.30 1.17
N GLY A 174 6.36 -14.77 1.32
CA GLY A 174 7.31 -14.24 2.30
C GLY A 174 7.57 -12.75 2.10
N ILE A 175 7.86 -12.33 0.88
CA ILE A 175 8.04 -10.91 0.51
C ILE A 175 6.76 -10.13 0.81
N LYS A 176 5.58 -10.60 0.37
CA LYS A 176 4.30 -9.92 0.65
C LYS A 176 4.04 -9.75 2.14
N ASN A 177 4.27 -10.78 2.95
CA ASN A 177 4.11 -10.69 4.40
C ASN A 177 5.07 -9.68 5.03
N PHE A 178 6.33 -9.63 4.58
CA PHE A 178 7.29 -8.65 5.08
C PHE A 178 6.85 -7.21 4.78
N TYR A 179 6.38 -6.94 3.56
CA TYR A 179 5.95 -5.60 3.15
C TYR A 179 4.51 -5.23 3.59
N SER A 180 3.73 -6.22 4.06
CA SER A 180 2.31 -6.06 4.42
C SER A 180 2.09 -4.95 5.44
N GLU A 181 2.84 -4.94 6.54
CA GLU A 181 2.64 -3.95 7.61
C GLU A 181 2.88 -2.51 7.13
N TYR A 182 3.92 -2.29 6.31
CA TYR A 182 4.24 -0.98 5.75
C TYR A 182 3.15 -0.48 4.80
N PHE A 183 2.66 -1.35 3.91
CA PHE A 183 1.55 -1.03 3.02
C PHE A 183 0.24 -0.81 3.78
N ARG A 184 0.01 -1.56 4.86
CA ARG A 184 -1.14 -1.40 5.74
C ARG A 184 -1.11 -0.06 6.48
N GLU A 185 0.06 0.41 6.92
CA GLU A 185 0.24 1.73 7.52
C GLU A 185 -0.09 2.88 6.54
N CYS A 186 0.39 2.79 5.30
CA CYS A 186 0.03 3.76 4.26
C CYS A 186 -1.50 3.81 4.06
N LEU A 187 -2.16 2.65 4.01
CA LEU A 187 -3.61 2.55 3.84
C LEU A 187 -4.37 3.06 5.07
N HIS A 188 -3.87 2.77 6.28
CA HIS A 188 -4.44 3.28 7.53
C HIS A 188 -4.44 4.80 7.55
N THR A 189 -3.36 5.44 7.10
CA THR A 189 -3.28 6.89 6.96
C THR A 189 -4.37 7.43 6.02
N LEU A 190 -4.53 6.83 4.84
CA LEU A 190 -5.58 7.20 3.89
C LEU A 190 -6.98 7.11 4.49
N VAL A 191 -7.31 5.97 5.10
CA VAL A 191 -8.64 5.70 5.66
C VAL A 191 -8.92 6.64 6.84
N THR A 192 -7.91 6.92 7.67
CA THR A 192 -7.99 7.90 8.76
C THR A 192 -8.31 9.29 8.22
N GLU A 193 -7.60 9.76 7.20
CA GLU A 193 -7.85 11.07 6.61
C GLU A 193 -9.25 11.16 5.97
N ILE A 194 -9.70 10.10 5.28
CA ILE A 194 -11.07 10.00 4.75
C ILE A 194 -12.11 10.11 5.87
N SER A 195 -11.89 9.45 7.01
CA SER A 195 -12.81 9.49 8.16
C SER A 195 -12.99 10.90 8.72
N VAL A 196 -11.95 11.74 8.67
CA VAL A 196 -11.97 13.13 9.13
C VAL A 196 -12.61 14.08 8.10
N ILE A 197 -12.57 13.73 6.81
CA ILE A 197 -13.19 14.51 5.72
C ILE A 197 -14.71 14.31 5.70
N PHE A 198 -15.17 13.11 5.99
CA PHE A 198 -16.58 12.77 6.03
C PHE A 198 -17.23 13.16 7.35
N ASN A 199 -18.49 13.56 7.29
CA ASN A 199 -19.30 13.63 8.50
C ASN A 199 -19.71 12.21 8.95
N ASN A 200 -20.24 12.08 10.16
CA ASN A 200 -20.60 10.77 10.73
C ASN A 200 -21.55 9.95 9.83
N GLU A 201 -22.51 10.58 9.16
CA GLU A 201 -23.45 9.88 8.27
C GLU A 201 -22.73 9.36 7.02
N GLN A 202 -21.92 10.21 6.37
CA GLN A 202 -21.10 9.83 5.22
C GLN A 202 -20.11 8.72 5.58
N TRP A 203 -19.47 8.78 6.74
CA TRP A 203 -18.56 7.75 7.22
C TRP A 203 -19.27 6.41 7.38
N GLN A 204 -20.45 6.38 7.99
CA GLN A 204 -21.21 5.14 8.18
C GLN A 204 -21.68 4.53 6.85
N ILE A 205 -21.99 5.35 5.83
CA ILE A 205 -22.30 4.86 4.49
C ILE A 205 -21.04 4.34 3.80
N PHE A 206 -19.92 5.06 3.90
CA PHE A 206 -18.60 4.64 3.39
C PHE A 206 -18.21 3.28 3.96
N PHE A 207 -18.23 3.15 5.29
CA PHE A 207 -17.90 1.93 6.01
C PHE A 207 -18.73 0.74 5.52
N LYS A 208 -20.06 0.89 5.45
CA LYS A 208 -20.96 -0.15 4.94
C LYS A 208 -20.68 -0.52 3.48
N CYS A 209 -20.28 0.44 2.66
CA CYS A 209 -19.91 0.19 1.27
C CYS A 209 -18.64 -0.67 1.16
N ILE A 210 -17.69 -0.56 2.10
CA ILE A 210 -16.49 -1.42 2.14
C ILE A 210 -16.77 -2.78 2.79
N ASP A 211 -17.66 -2.83 3.78
CA ASP A 211 -17.94 -4.06 4.54
C ASP A 211 -18.83 -5.08 3.80
N ASN A 212 -19.64 -4.63 2.82
CA ASN A 212 -20.59 -5.46 2.05
C ASN A 212 -19.98 -6.16 0.83
#